data_AF-A0A6L8I706-F1
#
_entry.id   AF-A0A6L8I706-F1
#
_cell.length_a   1.000
_cell.length_b   1.000
_cell.length_c   1.000
_cell.angle_alpha   90.00
_cell.angle_beta   90.00
_cell.angle_gamma   90.00
#
_symmetry.space_group_name_H-M   'P 1'
#
loop_
_entity.id
_entity.type
_entity.pdbx_description
1 polymer ?
#
loop_
_entity_poly.entity_id
_entity_poly.type
_entity_poly.pdbx_seq_one_letter_code
_entity_poly.pdbx_strand_id
1 'polypeptide(L)'
;MRRDSAAGIQGWLLVYLVCSIPVLLFHSAGLSGWFFDYPIGLWLGIFLVLASPLLLILSRSPAAPRWNIAALWIASILITVRIGYGILFQRIRDGLSQLASEELLEALPLLLGIVIFSLAWATAWTKYFTTSVRVRNTFGK
;
A
#
# COMPACT_ATOMS: atom_id res chain seq x y z
N MET A 1 10.09 31.27 26.79
CA MET A 1 10.84 31.22 25.51
C MET A 1 10.31 30.07 24.69
N ARG A 2 9.68 30.37 23.54
CA ARG A 2 9.36 29.41 22.48
C ARG A 2 10.66 28.73 22.06
N ARG A 3 10.79 27.42 22.27
CA ARG A 3 11.83 26.63 21.60
C ARG A 3 11.35 26.32 20.19
N ASP A 4 11.71 27.21 19.28
CA ASP A 4 12.09 26.97 17.88
C ASP A 4 11.67 25.61 17.29
N SER A 5 10.40 25.59 16.85
CA SER A 5 9.82 25.16 15.58
C SER A 5 10.67 24.60 14.42
N ALA A 6 11.80 23.93 14.67
CA ALA A 6 12.52 23.12 13.67
C ALA A 6 12.60 21.65 14.09
N ALA A 7 11.54 21.13 14.71
CA ALA A 7 11.37 19.69 14.90
C ALA A 7 11.13 19.05 13.53
N GLY A 8 12.23 18.71 12.86
CA GLY A 8 12.28 17.93 11.64
C GLY A 8 11.34 16.72 11.76
N ILE A 9 10.76 16.33 10.62
CA ILE A 9 9.82 15.21 10.48
C ILE A 9 10.20 14.12 11.49
N GLN A 10 9.39 13.96 12.54
CA GLN A 10 9.70 13.04 13.64
C GLN A 10 10.10 11.70 13.00
N GLY A 11 11.29 11.15 13.28
CA GLY A 11 11.92 10.14 12.40
C GLY A 11 11.05 8.94 12.03
N TRP A 12 10.07 8.58 12.86
CA TRP A 12 9.08 7.55 12.54
C TRP A 12 8.14 7.92 11.38
N LEU A 13 7.76 9.19 11.22
CA LEU A 13 7.01 9.71 10.08
C LEU A 13 7.84 9.63 8.80
N LEU A 14 9.15 9.89 8.91
CA LEU A 14 10.05 9.79 7.77
C LEU A 14 10.18 8.33 7.33
N VAL A 15 10.35 7.40 8.26
CA VAL A 15 10.31 5.95 7.97
C VAL A 15 8.97 5.57 7.33
N TYR A 16 7.84 6.03 7.88
CA TYR A 16 6.54 5.76 7.28
C TYR A 16 6.43 6.25 5.84
N LEU A 17 6.81 7.50 5.58
CA LEU A 17 6.73 8.11 4.26
C LEU A 17 7.67 7.43 3.26
N VAL A 18 8.94 7.27 3.62
CA VAL A 18 9.98 6.68 2.76
C VAL A 18 9.67 5.23 2.44
N CYS A 19 9.13 4.46 3.39
CA CYS A 19 8.74 3.07 3.12
C CYS A 19 7.39 2.96 2.40
N SER A 20 6.44 3.86 2.66
CA SER A 20 5.11 3.78 2.03
C SER A 20 5.15 4.16 0.55
N ILE A 21 6.00 5.11 0.14
CA ILE A 21 6.07 5.53 -1.27
C ILE A 21 6.42 4.35 -2.22
N PRO A 22 7.51 3.60 -2.02
CA PRO A 22 7.83 2.41 -2.82
C PRO A 22 6.71 1.36 -2.79
N VAL A 23 6.11 1.13 -1.62
CA VAL A 23 5.00 0.19 -1.47
C VAL A 23 3.82 0.62 -2.34
N LEU A 24 3.43 1.90 -2.30
CA LEU A 24 2.32 2.42 -3.10
C LEU A 24 2.64 2.43 -4.60
N LEU A 25 3.88 2.70 -5.00
CA LEU A 25 4.31 2.60 -6.41
C LEU A 25 4.17 1.16 -6.91
N PHE A 26 4.61 0.19 -6.11
CA PHE A 26 4.49 -1.23 -6.42
C PHE A 26 3.02 -1.67 -6.53
N HIS A 27 2.17 -1.27 -5.56
CA HIS A 27 0.73 -1.56 -5.60
C HIS A 27 0.08 -0.95 -6.84
N SER A 28 0.45 0.29 -7.16
CA SER A 28 -0.09 0.97 -8.35
C SER A 28 0.28 0.22 -9.62
N ALA A 29 1.52 -0.28 -9.72
CA ALA A 29 1.97 -1.07 -10.88
C ALA A 29 1.23 -2.41 -10.99
N GLY A 30 1.03 -3.09 -9.85
CA GLY A 30 0.26 -4.34 -9.81
C GLY A 30 -1.22 -4.16 -10.17
N LEU A 31 -1.81 -3.03 -9.77
CA LEU A 31 -3.21 -2.70 -10.08
C LEU A 31 -3.40 -2.25 -11.53
N SER A 32 -2.40 -1.59 -12.14
CA SER A 32 -2.50 -1.06 -13.50
C SER A 32 -2.17 -2.07 -14.61
N GLY A 33 -1.59 -3.24 -14.31
CA GLY A 33 -1.38 -4.29 -15.31
C GLY A 33 -0.08 -5.10 -15.24
N TRP A 34 0.76 -4.93 -14.23
CA TRP A 34 2.09 -5.58 -14.08
C TRP A 34 3.10 -5.24 -15.20
N PHE A 35 4.18 -4.55 -14.79
CA PHE A 35 5.52 -4.38 -15.37
C PHE A 35 5.79 -4.13 -16.87
N PHE A 36 4.91 -4.39 -17.85
CA PHE A 36 5.32 -4.27 -19.27
C PHE A 36 4.43 -3.47 -20.23
N ASP A 37 3.16 -3.18 -19.93
CA ASP A 37 2.29 -2.38 -20.81
C ASP A 37 1.18 -1.60 -20.06
N TYR A 38 1.41 -1.24 -18.80
CA TYR A 38 0.36 -0.53 -18.06
C TYR A 38 0.23 0.92 -18.54
N PRO A 39 -1.00 1.44 -18.72
CA PRO A 39 -1.21 2.83 -19.10
C PRO A 39 -0.58 3.75 -18.04
N ILE A 40 0.47 4.48 -18.40
CA ILE A 40 1.23 5.32 -17.47
C ILE A 40 0.29 6.28 -16.71
N GLY A 41 -0.70 6.84 -17.41
CA GLY A 41 -1.72 7.70 -16.81
C GLY A 41 -2.56 6.98 -15.73
N LEU A 42 -2.90 5.71 -15.94
CA LEU A 42 -3.65 4.91 -14.96
C LEU A 42 -2.78 4.58 -13.74
N TRP A 43 -1.54 4.14 -13.97
CA TRP A 43 -0.58 3.86 -12.90
C TRP A 43 -0.35 5.10 -12.02
N LEU A 44 -0.08 6.25 -12.65
CA LEU A 44 0.13 7.51 -11.96
C LEU A 44 -1.15 7.96 -11.23
N GLY A 45 -2.31 7.81 -11.86
CA GLY A 45 -3.60 8.12 -11.25
C GLY A 45 -3.85 7.30 -9.98
N ILE A 46 -3.64 5.98 -10.03
CA ILE A 46 -3.77 5.10 -8.86
C ILE A 46 -2.78 5.51 -7.76
N PHE A 47 -1.52 5.76 -8.13
CA PHE A 47 -0.51 6.20 -7.18
C PHE A 47 -0.90 7.50 -6.48
N LEU A 48 -1.32 8.52 -7.24
CA LEU A 48 -1.70 9.82 -6.69
C LEU A 48 -2.90 9.70 -5.73
N VAL A 49 -3.90 8.89 -6.08
CA VAL A 49 -5.06 8.63 -5.21
C VAL A 49 -4.62 7.96 -3.92
N LEU A 50 -3.83 6.88 -4.01
CA LEU A 50 -3.38 6.13 -2.84
C LEU A 50 -2.36 6.92 -1.98
N ALA A 51 -1.56 7.78 -2.58
CA ALA A 51 -0.58 8.63 -1.90
C ALA A 51 -1.20 9.90 -1.31
N SER A 52 -2.41 10.28 -1.71
CA SER A 52 -3.07 11.50 -1.21
C SER A 52 -3.16 11.59 0.33
N PRO A 53 -3.37 10.50 1.10
CA PRO A 53 -3.35 10.57 2.56
C PRO A 53 -1.98 10.88 3.17
N LEU A 54 -0.88 10.64 2.43
CA LEU A 54 0.46 11.02 2.87
C LEU A 54 0.59 12.56 2.96
N LEU A 55 -0.15 13.30 2.12
CA LEU A 55 -0.21 14.76 2.19
C LEU A 55 -0.87 15.25 3.49
N LEU A 56 -1.81 14.47 4.04
CA LEU A 56 -2.43 14.78 5.33
C LEU A 56 -1.43 14.63 6.49
N ILE A 57 -0.47 13.71 6.35
CA ILE A 57 0.63 13.58 7.30
C ILE A 57 1.54 14.81 7.24
N LEU A 58 1.90 15.25 6.04
CA LEU A 58 2.76 16.43 5.84
C LEU A 58 2.09 17.70 6.38
N SER A 59 0.79 17.85 6.19
CA SER A 59 0.00 18.97 6.72
C SER A 59 -0.40 18.83 8.20
N ARG A 60 0.04 17.75 8.87
CA ARG A 60 -0.28 17.46 10.29
C ARG A 60 -1.78 17.46 10.60
N SER A 61 -2.60 17.03 9.65
CA SER A 61 -4.06 17.00 9.81
C SER A 61 -4.49 15.97 10.87
N PRO A 62 -5.45 16.28 11.75
CA PRO A 62 -5.98 15.32 12.72
C PRO A 62 -6.70 14.14 12.06
N ALA A 63 -7.06 14.26 10.79
CA ALA A 63 -7.64 13.18 10.00
C ALA A 63 -6.58 12.23 9.41
N ALA A 64 -5.29 12.61 9.41
CA ALA A 64 -4.23 11.87 8.75
C ALA A 64 -4.14 10.39 9.17
N PRO A 65 -4.18 10.02 10.46
CA PRO A 65 -4.09 8.61 10.85
C PRO A 65 -5.22 7.76 10.25
N ARG A 66 -6.46 8.27 10.23
CA ARG A 66 -7.62 7.54 9.72
C ARG A 66 -7.53 7.31 8.22
N TRP A 67 -7.18 8.34 7.46
CA TRP A 67 -7.08 8.23 6.00
C TRP A 67 -5.88 7.36 5.56
N ASN A 68 -4.79 7.37 6.31
CA ASN A 68 -3.65 6.49 6.02
C ASN A 68 -3.98 5.03 6.31
N ILE A 69 -4.66 4.74 7.42
CA ILE A 69 -5.18 3.39 7.69
C ILE A 69 -6.11 2.94 6.55
N ALA A 70 -7.08 3.79 6.18
CA ALA A 70 -8.03 3.45 5.12
C ALA A 70 -7.32 3.14 3.79
N ALA A 71 -6.37 3.98 3.36
CA ALA A 71 -5.64 3.75 2.11
C ALA A 71 -4.76 2.50 2.14
N LEU A 72 -4.10 2.19 3.26
CA LEU A 72 -3.32 0.96 3.39
C LEU A 72 -4.21 -0.28 3.22
N TRP A 73 -5.38 -0.29 3.85
CA TRP A 73 -6.32 -1.40 3.73
C TRP A 73 -6.95 -1.49 2.35
N ILE A 74 -7.35 -0.36 1.75
CA ILE A 74 -7.87 -0.33 0.37
C ILE A 74 -6.81 -0.88 -0.60
N ALA A 75 -5.56 -0.42 -0.52
CA ALA A 75 -4.48 -0.93 -1.36
C ALA A 75 -4.28 -2.43 -1.18
N SER A 76 -4.30 -2.91 0.07
CA SER A 76 -4.12 -4.33 0.41
C SER A 76 -5.25 -5.21 -0.10
N ILE A 77 -6.49 -4.75 0.03
CA ILE A 77 -7.67 -5.47 -0.48
C ILE A 77 -7.65 -5.49 -2.00
N LEU A 78 -7.38 -4.34 -2.64
CA LEU A 78 -7.35 -4.24 -4.09
C LEU A 78 -6.28 -5.15 -4.70
N ILE A 79 -5.05 -5.17 -4.15
CA ILE A 79 -3.99 -6.04 -4.68
C ILE A 79 -4.33 -7.52 -4.46
N THR A 80 -4.91 -7.87 -3.31
CA THR A 80 -5.35 -9.24 -3.02
C THR A 80 -6.43 -9.70 -3.98
N VAL A 81 -7.46 -8.88 -4.19
CA VAL A 81 -8.54 -9.14 -5.15
C VAL A 81 -7.99 -9.23 -6.57
N ARG A 82 -7.08 -8.33 -6.96
CA ARG A 82 -6.46 -8.32 -8.28
C ARG A 82 -5.67 -9.59 -8.57
N ILE A 83 -4.89 -10.06 -7.58
CA ILE A 83 -4.14 -11.33 -7.66
C ILE A 83 -5.11 -12.50 -7.73
N GLY A 84 -6.10 -12.57 -6.83
CA GLY A 84 -7.10 -13.65 -6.81
C GLY A 84 -7.90 -13.73 -8.11
N TYR A 85 -8.35 -12.59 -8.64
CA TYR A 85 -9.02 -12.51 -9.94
C TYR A 85 -8.09 -12.92 -11.08
N GLY A 86 -6.82 -12.50 -11.07
CA GLY A 86 -5.84 -12.91 -12.08
C GLY A 86 -5.68 -14.43 -12.14
N ILE A 87 -5.51 -15.07 -10.99
CA ILE A 87 -5.39 -16.53 -10.88
C ILE A 87 -6.68 -17.23 -11.35
N LEU A 88 -7.85 -16.74 -10.94
CA LEU A 88 -9.14 -17.34 -11.31
C LEU A 88 -9.44 -17.17 -12.81
N PHE A 89 -9.22 -15.97 -13.35
CA PHE A 89 -9.45 -15.65 -14.76
C PHE A 89 -8.54 -16.48 -15.66
N GLN A 90 -7.26 -16.62 -15.30
CA GLN A 90 -6.31 -17.42 -16.07
C GLN A 90 -6.72 -18.91 -16.08
N ARG A 91 -7.16 -19.46 -14.95
CA ARG A 91 -7.69 -20.84 -14.87
C ARG A 91 -8.91 -21.08 -15.75
N ILE A 92 -9.81 -20.09 -15.86
CA ILE A 92 -11.01 -20.18 -16.71
C ILE A 92 -10.62 -20.07 -18.19
N ARG A 93 -9.69 -19.17 -18.53
CA ARG A 93 -9.26 -18.91 -19.91
C ARG A 93 -8.47 -20.06 -20.51
N ASP A 94 -7.58 -20.66 -19.75
CA ASP A 94 -6.63 -21.67 -20.25
C ASP A 94 -7.19 -23.09 -20.21
N GLY A 95 -8.49 -23.25 -19.91
CA GLY A 95 -9.22 -24.52 -20.02
C GLY A 95 -8.50 -25.69 -19.37
N LEU A 96 -8.19 -25.60 -18.06
CA LEU A 96 -7.57 -26.69 -17.27
C LEU A 96 -6.27 -27.29 -17.89
N SER A 97 -5.58 -26.58 -18.77
CA SER A 97 -4.32 -27.07 -19.36
C SER A 97 -3.19 -27.13 -18.32
N GLN A 98 -2.40 -28.20 -18.36
CA GLN A 98 -1.31 -28.47 -17.40
C GLN A 98 -0.16 -27.45 -17.47
N LEU A 99 0.13 -26.85 -18.64
CA LEU A 99 1.21 -25.85 -18.76
C LEU A 99 0.95 -24.59 -17.92
N ALA A 100 -0.29 -24.11 -17.82
CA ALA A 100 -0.65 -22.98 -16.97
C ALA A 100 -0.53 -23.29 -15.47
N SER A 101 -0.46 -24.57 -15.09
CA SER A 101 -0.36 -24.97 -13.69
C SER A 101 1.06 -24.90 -13.13
N GLU A 102 2.09 -25.19 -13.93
CA GLU A 102 3.48 -25.11 -13.48
C GLU A 102 3.93 -23.66 -13.31
N GLU A 103 3.70 -22.79 -14.31
CA GLU A 103 4.01 -21.35 -14.21
C GLU A 103 3.27 -20.69 -13.04
N LEU A 104 2.00 -21.06 -12.82
CA LEU A 104 1.23 -20.56 -11.68
C LEU A 104 1.82 -21.04 -10.35
N LEU A 105 2.24 -22.30 -10.25
CA LEU A 105 2.85 -22.84 -9.03
C LEU A 105 4.19 -22.18 -8.72
N GLU A 106 4.97 -21.82 -9.75
CA GLU A 106 6.21 -21.07 -9.60
C GLU A 106 5.97 -19.61 -9.17
N ALA A 107 4.93 -18.96 -9.71
CA ALA A 107 4.57 -17.59 -9.34
C ALA A 107 3.85 -17.48 -7.99
N LEU A 108 3.20 -18.56 -7.53
CA LEU A 108 2.35 -18.57 -6.34
C LEU A 108 3.04 -18.07 -5.06
N PRO A 109 4.29 -18.49 -4.72
CA PRO A 109 4.98 -18.00 -3.52
C PRO A 109 5.19 -16.49 -3.54
N LEU A 110 5.54 -15.93 -4.70
CA LEU A 110 5.72 -14.48 -4.85
C LEU A 110 4.37 -13.74 -4.67
N LEU A 111 3.30 -14.23 -5.31
CA LEU A 111 1.97 -13.65 -5.21
C LEU A 111 1.43 -13.69 -3.77
N LEU A 112 1.60 -14.81 -3.08
CA LEU A 112 1.26 -14.93 -1.66
C LEU A 112 2.14 -14.02 -0.80
N GLY A 113 3.43 -13.93 -1.09
CA GLY A 113 4.35 -13.02 -0.43
C GLY A 113 3.91 -11.56 -0.51
N ILE A 114 3.44 -11.12 -1.68
CA ILE A 114 2.90 -9.77 -1.88
C ILE A 114 1.66 -9.54 -1.01
N VAL A 115 0.70 -10.48 -1.00
CA VAL A 115 -0.52 -10.38 -0.18
C VAL A 115 -0.18 -10.32 1.30
N ILE A 116 0.66 -11.24 1.78
CA ILE A 116 1.08 -11.30 3.19
C ILE A 116 1.79 -10.01 3.58
N PHE A 117 2.75 -9.56 2.78
CA PHE A 117 3.48 -8.32 3.03
C PHE A 117 2.53 -7.13 3.10
N SER A 118 1.58 -7.02 2.17
CA SER A 118 0.62 -5.92 2.14
C SER A 118 -0.25 -5.89 3.40
N LEU A 119 -0.80 -7.04 3.79
CA LEU A 119 -1.63 -7.16 4.99
C LEU A 119 -0.82 -6.89 6.26
N ALA A 120 0.42 -7.39 6.33
CA ALA A 120 1.33 -7.15 7.45
C ALA A 120 1.67 -5.66 7.57
N TRP A 121 1.95 -4.99 6.45
CA TRP A 121 2.23 -3.55 6.41
C TRP A 121 1.02 -2.74 6.87
N ALA A 122 -0.17 -3.03 6.34
CA ALA A 122 -1.41 -2.38 6.77
C ALA A 122 -1.68 -2.60 8.27
N THR A 123 -1.50 -3.82 8.77
CA THR A 123 -1.70 -4.17 10.18
C THR A 123 -0.72 -3.45 11.10
N ALA A 124 0.57 -3.48 10.78
CA ALA A 124 1.62 -2.86 11.57
C ALA A 124 1.37 -1.35 11.74
N TRP A 125 1.07 -0.65 10.65
CA TRP A 125 0.78 0.77 10.68
C TRP A 125 -0.58 1.11 11.27
N THR A 126 -1.60 0.26 11.09
CA THR A 126 -2.88 0.41 11.80
C THR A 126 -2.67 0.39 13.30
N LYS A 127 -1.91 -0.58 13.82
CA LYS A 127 -1.58 -0.64 15.24
C LYS A 127 -0.79 0.60 15.67
N TYR A 128 0.19 1.03 14.87
CA TYR A 128 0.98 2.22 15.20
C TYR A 128 0.12 3.49 15.26
N PHE A 129 -0.71 3.74 14.25
CA PHE A 129 -1.58 4.92 14.17
C PHE A 129 -2.67 4.97 15.24
N THR A 130 -3.08 3.84 15.79
CA THR A 130 -4.14 3.77 16.81
C THR A 130 -3.62 3.76 18.25
N THR A 131 -2.43 3.21 18.49
CA THR A 131 -1.91 2.99 19.86
C THR A 131 -0.76 3.90 20.25
N SER A 132 -0.04 4.49 19.29
CA SER A 132 1.16 5.26 19.58
C SER A 132 0.84 6.61 20.21
N VAL A 133 1.40 6.85 21.40
CA VAL A 133 1.37 8.17 22.07
C VAL A 133 1.99 9.27 21.20
N ARG A 134 2.97 8.92 20.35
CA ARG A 134 3.61 9.88 19.42
C ARG A 134 2.63 10.36 18.36
N VAL A 135 1.79 9.46 17.84
CA VAL A 135 0.75 9.79 16.86
C VAL A 135 -0.28 10.71 17.52
N ARG A 136 -0.73 10.37 18.73
CA ARG A 136 -1.64 11.21 19.51
C ARG A 136 -1.12 12.62 19.73
N ASN A 137 0.13 12.73 20.17
CA ASN A 137 0.75 14.04 20.44
C ASN A 137 0.96 14.86 19.15
N THR A 138 1.06 14.20 17.99
CA THR A 138 1.34 14.88 16.71
C THR A 138 0.06 15.28 15.98
N PHE A 139 -1.00 14.48 16.06
CA PHE A 139 -2.24 14.66 15.32
C PHE A 139 -3.45 14.95 16.21
N GLY A 140 -3.28 15.05 17.54
CA GLY A 140 -4.31 15.47 18.48
C GLY A 140 -5.44 14.47 18.73
N LYS A 141 -5.19 13.15 18.57
CA LYS A 141 -6.15 12.07 18.82
C LYS A 141 -5.63 11.03 19.79
#